data_AF-K3Z298-F1
#
_entry.id   AF-K3Z298-F1
#
_cell.length_a   1.000
_cell.length_b   1.000
_cell.length_c   1.000
_cell.angle_alpha   90.00
_cell.angle_beta   90.00
_cell.angle_gamma   90.00
#
_symmetry.space_group_name_H-M   'P 1'
#
loop_
_entity.id
_entity.type
_entity.pdbx_description
1 polymer ?
#
loop_
_entity_poly.entity_id
_entity_poly.type
_entity_poly.pdbx_seq_one_letter_code
_entity_poly.pdbx_strand_id
1 'polypeptide(L)'
;MAPALHLTPHRFLLPRRPGSARLLLRVHLKPLSSSSPHSPPLDGPSLRRGRALPDYPDPFARAFDLAALRVPAASCAPLERRLRGHLLNWPRVRNVARLPNDQGLLGLGISLLSPPPRHPTAEEPGSPAPPATAVLRREKLAREFNARGFLRFPNLARLSRPSPAARKRRERKGGGGDEEATREPDRDKAYVVEVVREGMEDDEDEWWKGLVGEEGFGRGAWRIGPTRLLMLDESYAERRVDELPEAVKGVLNHETQQDGLSAYELIRCQLTLFYNYWPMNEVLEELLPEGVIIPTGFETVGHIAHLNLRDEHLPYKKLIAQVVLDKNKPKIQTVVNKIDAIQNDYRTMQLEVLAGNDSLRTMVIESGLRFQVDLGTVYWNSRLATERQRLVNDIFRNSDIVCDMFSGVGPLAISAAKKVKYVYANDINPTAVEYFKRNMVLNKLERKIEVFNMDARRFISAIYSSQHVHPVTQIVMNLPNDAAEFLDVFRGILRSGQSELHCVMPMIHVYGFSKAEDPEHDFHGRINVALGENVDIVEMHRVRLVAPGKWMICASFTLPFSIAIAEPNYISC
;
A
#
# COMPACT_ATOMS: atom_id res chain seq x y z
N MET A 1 34.97 57.72 31.02
CA MET A 1 35.52 56.40 30.64
C MET A 1 34.55 55.75 29.68
N ALA A 2 35.06 55.40 28.49
CA ALA A 2 34.48 54.66 27.37
C ALA A 2 33.25 55.24 26.62
N PRO A 3 33.22 55.21 25.27
CA PRO A 3 32.37 56.08 24.44
C PRO A 3 31.22 55.35 23.71
N ALA A 4 30.30 56.17 23.18
CA ALA A 4 29.18 55.80 22.34
C ALA A 4 29.58 55.19 20.98
N LEU A 5 28.78 54.26 20.44
CA LEU A 5 28.79 53.94 19.02
C LEU A 5 27.38 53.70 18.47
N HIS A 6 27.14 54.39 17.36
CA HIS A 6 25.95 54.52 16.55
C HIS A 6 25.53 53.20 15.86
N LEU A 7 24.22 53.05 15.71
CA LEU A 7 23.56 52.14 14.77
C LEU A 7 23.68 52.69 13.33
N THR A 8 24.25 51.90 12.42
CA THR A 8 24.06 52.03 10.97
C THR A 8 23.73 50.67 10.35
N PRO A 9 22.81 50.59 9.37
CA PRO A 9 22.28 49.35 8.85
C PRO A 9 23.16 48.80 7.72
N HIS A 10 23.76 47.63 7.92
CA HIS A 10 24.39 46.91 6.81
C HIS A 10 23.38 45.99 6.13
N ARG A 11 23.02 46.40 4.90
CA ARG A 11 22.51 45.56 3.81
C ARG A 11 23.25 44.22 3.80
N PHE A 12 22.55 43.13 4.08
CA PHE A 12 22.97 41.81 3.63
C PHE A 12 22.25 41.48 2.32
N LEU A 13 23.07 41.40 1.27
CA LEU A 13 22.72 40.94 -0.05
C LEU A 13 22.20 39.51 0.02
N LEU A 14 21.04 39.26 -0.59
CA LEU A 14 20.51 37.94 -0.91
C LEU A 14 21.53 37.11 -1.70
N PRO A 15 21.87 35.88 -1.29
CA PRO A 15 22.31 34.88 -2.23
C PRO A 15 21.09 34.28 -2.90
N ARG A 16 20.99 34.51 -4.21
CA ARG A 16 20.13 33.75 -5.13
C ARG A 16 20.43 32.25 -5.01
N ARG A 17 19.37 31.44 -4.89
CA ARG A 17 19.24 29.98 -5.14
C ARG A 17 20.36 29.06 -4.61
N PRO A 18 20.04 28.07 -3.76
CA PRO A 18 20.75 26.80 -3.77
C PRO A 18 20.04 25.85 -4.73
N GLY A 19 20.79 25.40 -5.75
CA GLY A 19 20.43 24.25 -6.56
C GLY A 19 20.37 22.98 -5.71
N SER A 20 19.75 21.96 -6.30
CA SER A 20 19.60 20.59 -5.79
C SER A 20 20.90 20.04 -5.18
N ALA A 21 21.06 20.19 -3.87
CA ALA A 21 22.07 19.48 -3.11
C ALA A 21 21.50 18.09 -2.77
N ARG A 22 21.86 17.09 -3.59
CA ARG A 22 21.67 15.68 -3.23
C ARG A 22 22.49 15.41 -1.97
N LEU A 23 21.79 15.20 -0.86
CA LEU A 23 22.37 14.72 0.38
C LEU A 23 22.86 13.27 0.14
N LEU A 24 24.13 13.11 -0.23
CA LEU A 24 24.79 11.80 -0.24
C LEU A 24 25.01 11.39 1.23
N LEU A 25 24.01 10.76 1.84
CA LEU A 25 24.23 10.02 3.08
C LEU A 25 25.24 8.91 2.79
N ARG A 26 26.44 9.01 3.38
CA ARG A 26 27.37 7.89 3.50
C ARG A 26 26.75 6.87 4.46
N VAL A 27 25.98 5.95 3.91
CA VAL A 27 25.42 4.81 4.64
C VAL A 27 26.58 3.87 5.00
N HIS A 28 26.95 3.79 6.28
CA HIS A 28 27.83 2.74 6.77
C HIS A 28 26.95 1.55 7.11
N LEU A 29 27.00 0.51 6.26
CA LEU A 29 26.36 -0.77 6.54
C LEU A 29 27.06 -1.45 7.72
N LYS A 30 26.28 -2.19 8.52
CA LYS A 30 26.85 -2.95 9.64
C LYS A 30 27.77 -4.07 9.09
N PRO A 31 28.93 -4.32 9.72
CA PRO A 31 29.65 -5.56 9.49
C PRO A 31 28.78 -6.73 9.95
N LEU A 32 28.58 -7.73 9.08
CA LEU A 32 27.77 -8.91 9.37
C LEU A 32 28.43 -9.73 10.50
N SER A 33 27.93 -9.60 11.73
CA SER A 33 28.28 -10.52 12.82
C SER A 33 27.32 -11.72 12.84
N SER A 34 27.89 -12.90 13.05
CA SER A 34 27.19 -14.18 13.10
C SER A 34 26.16 -14.27 14.24
N SER A 35 24.96 -14.75 13.87
CA SER A 35 23.94 -15.45 14.67
C SER A 35 23.28 -14.76 15.88
N SER A 36 21.97 -14.48 15.77
CA SER A 36 21.03 -14.45 16.90
C SER A 36 20.07 -15.66 16.84
N PRO A 37 19.58 -16.19 17.97
CA PRO A 37 19.03 -17.57 18.07
C PRO A 37 17.52 -17.70 17.79
N HIS A 38 16.96 -16.87 16.90
CA HIS A 38 15.56 -17.01 16.48
C HIS A 38 15.46 -16.95 14.95
N SER A 39 15.76 -18.08 14.31
CA SER A 39 15.64 -18.26 12.85
C SER A 39 14.17 -18.51 12.45
N PRO A 40 13.55 -17.65 11.63
CA PRO A 40 12.35 -18.00 10.88
C PRO A 40 12.69 -19.05 9.80
N PRO A 41 11.70 -19.65 9.12
CA PRO A 41 11.96 -20.74 8.16
C PRO A 41 12.96 -20.32 7.07
N LEU A 42 13.90 -21.20 6.78
CA LEU A 42 15.01 -21.10 5.82
C LEU A 42 14.55 -21.11 4.34
N ASP A 43 13.43 -20.48 3.99
CA ASP A 43 12.91 -20.51 2.61
C ASP A 43 12.90 -19.10 2.00
N GLY A 44 13.91 -18.82 1.16
CA GLY A 44 13.97 -17.62 0.31
C GLY A 44 15.25 -16.79 0.47
N PRO A 45 15.44 -15.78 -0.41
CA PRO A 45 16.58 -14.89 -0.36
C PRO A 45 16.45 -13.92 0.82
N SER A 46 17.58 -13.60 1.45
CA SER A 46 17.67 -12.62 2.53
C SER A 46 18.88 -11.72 2.31
N LEU A 47 18.79 -10.46 2.72
CA LEU A 47 19.93 -9.54 2.76
C LEU A 47 21.14 -10.10 3.53
N ARG A 48 20.89 -11.00 4.49
CA ARG A 48 21.93 -11.63 5.33
C ARG A 48 22.58 -12.87 4.71
N ARG A 49 21.98 -13.47 3.66
CA ARG A 49 22.47 -14.73 3.04
C ARG A 49 23.33 -14.52 1.81
N GLY A 50 23.01 -13.55 0.96
CA GLY A 50 23.72 -13.35 -0.29
C GLY A 50 25.10 -12.70 -0.12
N ARG A 51 26.01 -12.94 -1.07
CA ARG A 51 27.33 -12.33 -1.07
C ARG A 51 27.20 -10.84 -1.37
N ALA A 52 27.73 -9.99 -0.48
CA ALA A 52 27.82 -8.57 -0.73
C ALA A 52 28.79 -8.30 -1.90
N LEU A 53 28.49 -7.28 -2.70
CA LEU A 53 29.32 -6.84 -3.81
C LEU A 53 29.87 -5.44 -3.48
N PRO A 54 31.08 -5.33 -2.88
CA PRO A 54 31.62 -4.05 -2.42
C PRO A 54 31.80 -3.02 -3.53
N ASP A 55 32.11 -3.49 -4.74
CA ASP A 55 32.35 -2.66 -5.92
C ASP A 55 31.06 -2.24 -6.64
N TYR A 56 29.89 -2.72 -6.17
CA TYR A 56 28.60 -2.35 -6.75
C TYR A 56 28.11 -1.00 -6.19
N PRO A 57 27.54 -0.10 -7.03
CA PRO A 57 27.00 1.17 -6.57
C PRO A 57 25.83 1.04 -5.57
N ASP A 58 25.14 -0.10 -5.57
CA ASP A 58 24.02 -0.38 -4.67
C ASP A 58 24.51 -1.15 -3.44
N PRO A 59 24.49 -0.53 -2.24
CA PRO A 59 24.94 -1.20 -1.01
C PRO A 59 24.06 -2.39 -0.60
N PHE A 60 22.84 -2.48 -1.14
CA PHE A 60 21.92 -3.60 -0.91
C PHE A 60 22.03 -4.69 -1.97
N ALA A 61 22.98 -4.56 -2.91
CA ALA A 61 23.26 -5.60 -3.88
C ALA A 61 23.70 -6.89 -3.15
N ARG A 62 23.05 -8.00 -3.47
CA ARG A 62 23.44 -9.33 -3.00
C ARG A 62 23.46 -10.30 -4.17
N ALA A 63 24.59 -10.95 -4.38
CA ALA A 63 24.77 -11.99 -5.37
C ALA A 63 24.46 -13.37 -4.78
N PHE A 64 23.79 -14.18 -5.59
CA PHE A 64 23.49 -15.59 -5.34
C PHE A 64 23.95 -16.40 -6.53
N ASP A 65 24.82 -17.36 -6.29
CA ASP A 65 25.26 -18.28 -7.34
C ASP A 65 24.16 -19.35 -7.51
N LEU A 66 23.80 -19.62 -8.76
CA LEU A 66 22.70 -20.50 -9.14
C LEU A 66 23.13 -21.40 -10.31
N ALA A 67 22.43 -22.54 -10.43
CA ALA A 67 22.49 -23.38 -11.60
C ALA A 67 21.30 -23.05 -12.52
N ALA A 68 21.51 -23.05 -13.83
CA ALA A 68 20.44 -22.85 -14.80
C ALA A 68 20.60 -23.79 -16.00
N LEU A 69 19.48 -24.21 -16.58
CA LEU A 69 19.47 -24.91 -17.86
C LEU A 69 19.33 -23.89 -18.97
N ARG A 70 20.33 -23.83 -19.84
CA ARG A 70 20.26 -23.10 -21.11
C ARG A 70 19.57 -23.97 -22.14
N VAL A 71 18.46 -23.45 -22.67
CA VAL A 71 17.60 -24.17 -23.61
C VAL A 71 17.22 -23.29 -24.81
N PRO A 72 16.96 -23.88 -25.99
CA PRO A 72 16.31 -23.18 -27.09
C PRO A 72 14.99 -22.56 -26.65
N ALA A 73 14.68 -21.35 -27.14
CA ALA A 73 13.47 -20.65 -26.72
C ALA A 73 12.17 -21.42 -27.03
N ALA A 74 12.16 -22.27 -28.06
CA ALA A 74 11.02 -23.11 -28.43
C ALA A 74 10.73 -24.21 -27.39
N SER A 75 11.77 -24.78 -26.77
CA SER A 75 11.66 -25.85 -25.77
C SER A 75 11.40 -25.34 -24.35
N CYS A 76 11.54 -24.03 -24.12
CA CYS A 76 11.46 -23.43 -22.78
C CYS A 76 10.11 -23.66 -22.07
N ALA A 77 8.97 -23.41 -22.73
CA ALA A 77 7.66 -23.50 -22.06
C ALA A 77 7.21 -24.94 -21.71
N PRO A 78 7.47 -25.96 -22.55
CA PRO A 78 7.29 -27.36 -22.16
C PRO A 78 8.18 -27.76 -20.98
N LEU A 79 9.46 -27.38 -21.00
CA LEU A 79 10.41 -27.70 -19.93
C LEU A 79 10.07 -27.00 -18.62
N GLU A 80 9.66 -25.75 -18.66
CA GLU A 80 9.21 -25.00 -17.48
C GLU A 80 8.07 -25.72 -16.74
N ARG A 81 7.12 -26.28 -17.48
CA ARG A 81 5.99 -27.05 -16.91
C ARG A 81 6.46 -28.39 -16.32
N ARG A 82 7.37 -29.08 -17.01
CA ARG A 82 7.91 -30.39 -16.57
C ARG A 82 8.76 -30.27 -15.31
N LEU A 83 9.56 -29.20 -15.21
CA LEU A 83 10.49 -28.96 -14.10
C LEU A 83 9.87 -28.11 -12.99
N ARG A 84 8.56 -27.85 -13.04
CA ARG A 84 7.86 -27.04 -12.05
C ARG A 84 8.01 -27.66 -10.65
N GLY A 85 8.62 -26.92 -9.73
CA GLY A 85 8.98 -27.40 -8.39
C GLY A 85 10.49 -27.61 -8.19
N HIS A 86 11.27 -27.68 -9.26
CA HIS A 86 12.74 -27.69 -9.24
C HIS A 86 13.36 -26.38 -9.75
N LEU A 87 12.51 -25.45 -10.21
CA LEU A 87 12.91 -24.12 -10.66
C LEU A 87 12.86 -23.11 -9.51
N LEU A 88 13.68 -22.07 -9.60
CA LEU A 88 13.73 -20.97 -8.65
C LEU A 88 12.35 -20.35 -8.44
N ASN A 89 11.89 -20.33 -7.19
CA ASN A 89 10.57 -19.82 -6.80
C ASN A 89 10.67 -18.66 -5.81
N TRP A 90 11.38 -17.60 -6.21
CA TRP A 90 11.55 -16.41 -5.39
C TRP A 90 10.55 -15.30 -5.75
N PRO A 91 9.97 -14.58 -4.78
CA PRO A 91 9.07 -13.48 -5.05
C PRO A 91 9.72 -12.49 -6.01
N ARG A 92 8.99 -11.99 -7.01
CA ARG A 92 9.45 -10.96 -7.98
C ARG A 92 10.64 -11.36 -8.87
N VAL A 93 11.21 -12.55 -8.71
CA VAL A 93 12.16 -13.15 -9.67
C VAL A 93 11.41 -14.10 -10.59
N ARG A 94 11.63 -14.00 -11.89
CA ARG A 94 11.10 -15.00 -12.83
C ARG A 94 12.05 -16.18 -12.85
N ASN A 95 11.55 -17.39 -12.78
CA ASN A 95 12.29 -18.64 -13.03
C ASN A 95 12.94 -18.73 -14.42
N VAL A 96 12.47 -17.96 -15.41
CA VAL A 96 13.03 -17.91 -16.76
C VAL A 96 13.66 -16.55 -17.05
N ALA A 97 14.96 -16.55 -17.37
CA ALA A 97 15.70 -15.37 -17.82
C ALA A 97 15.97 -15.39 -19.33
N ARG A 98 16.06 -14.20 -19.94
CA ARG A 98 16.41 -14.01 -21.36
C ARG A 98 17.83 -13.46 -21.44
N LEU A 99 18.64 -14.02 -22.32
CA LEU A 99 20.01 -13.55 -22.54
C LEU A 99 20.04 -12.39 -23.57
N PRO A 100 20.91 -11.38 -23.39
CA PRO A 100 21.01 -10.23 -24.30
C PRO A 100 21.38 -10.58 -25.74
N ASN A 101 22.08 -11.70 -25.97
CA ASN A 101 22.55 -12.12 -27.29
C ASN A 101 21.43 -12.53 -28.27
N ASP A 102 20.17 -12.51 -27.83
CA ASP A 102 19.00 -12.77 -28.67
C ASP A 102 18.62 -11.62 -29.64
N GLN A 103 19.29 -10.47 -29.59
CA GLN A 103 18.95 -9.32 -30.46
C GLN A 103 19.58 -9.36 -31.87
N GLY A 104 20.43 -10.34 -32.18
CA GLY A 104 21.23 -10.36 -33.42
C GLY A 104 20.55 -10.83 -34.71
N LEU A 105 19.25 -11.17 -34.74
CA LEU A 105 18.63 -11.80 -35.91
C LEU A 105 17.22 -11.29 -36.28
N LEU A 106 16.92 -10.04 -35.94
CA LEU A 106 15.75 -9.32 -36.46
C LEU A 106 16.10 -8.24 -37.50
N GLY A 107 17.36 -8.21 -37.97
CA GLY A 107 17.86 -7.27 -38.99
C GLY A 107 17.88 -7.80 -40.43
N LEU A 108 17.57 -9.08 -40.64
CA LEU A 108 17.54 -9.69 -41.97
C LEU A 108 16.13 -10.26 -42.20
N GLY A 109 15.29 -9.51 -42.92
CA GLY A 109 13.88 -9.82 -43.17
C GLY A 109 13.65 -11.11 -43.95
N ILE A 110 13.76 -12.26 -43.28
CA ILE A 110 13.41 -13.57 -43.81
C ILE A 110 12.20 -14.09 -43.03
N SER A 111 11.04 -14.07 -43.68
CA SER A 111 9.82 -14.73 -43.21
C SER A 111 9.98 -16.24 -43.32
N LEU A 112 9.91 -16.97 -42.20
CA LEU A 112 9.78 -18.43 -42.22
C LEU A 112 8.31 -18.82 -42.05
N LEU A 113 7.83 -19.54 -43.06
CA LEU A 113 6.47 -20.07 -43.21
C LEU A 113 6.09 -21.03 -42.06
N SER A 114 4.84 -20.92 -41.61
CA SER A 114 4.22 -21.83 -40.64
C SER A 114 4.09 -23.26 -41.22
N PRO A 115 4.37 -24.32 -40.44
CA PRO A 115 4.01 -25.68 -40.84
C PRO A 115 2.51 -25.96 -40.63
N PRO A 116 1.90 -26.86 -41.42
CA PRO A 116 0.47 -27.16 -41.36
C PRO A 116 0.10 -28.01 -40.12
N PRO A 117 -1.18 -27.97 -39.69
CA PRO A 117 -1.64 -28.72 -38.52
C PRO A 117 -1.67 -30.23 -38.80
N ARG A 118 -1.14 -31.04 -37.88
CA ARG A 118 -1.31 -32.51 -37.88
C ARG A 118 -2.56 -32.90 -37.08
N HIS A 119 -3.37 -33.79 -37.66
CA HIS A 119 -4.52 -34.43 -37.01
C HIS A 119 -4.08 -35.49 -35.97
N PRO A 120 -4.87 -35.76 -34.91
CA PRO A 120 -4.56 -36.79 -33.94
C PRO A 120 -4.98 -38.18 -34.44
N THR A 121 -4.02 -39.12 -34.46
CA THR A 121 -4.26 -40.56 -34.64
C THR A 121 -4.68 -41.21 -33.33
N ALA A 122 -5.64 -42.15 -33.40
CA ALA A 122 -6.16 -42.92 -32.28
C ALA A 122 -5.11 -43.91 -31.73
N GLU A 123 -5.04 -44.04 -30.41
CA GLU A 123 -4.30 -45.11 -29.72
C GLU A 123 -5.26 -46.21 -29.26
N GLU A 124 -4.87 -47.47 -29.47
CA GLU A 124 -5.56 -48.68 -29.00
C GLU A 124 -5.33 -48.95 -27.49
N PRO A 125 -6.25 -49.63 -26.79
CA PRO A 125 -6.19 -49.82 -25.34
C PRO A 125 -5.52 -51.14 -24.93
N GLY A 126 -4.52 -51.08 -24.04
CA GLY A 126 -4.06 -52.29 -23.33
C GLY A 126 -2.72 -52.18 -22.60
N SER A 127 -2.70 -51.60 -21.41
CA SER A 127 -1.74 -51.96 -20.33
C SER A 127 -2.15 -51.33 -18.98
N PRO A 128 -1.87 -51.97 -17.83
CA PRO A 128 -2.39 -51.55 -16.53
C PRO A 128 -1.61 -50.38 -15.93
N ALA A 129 -2.33 -49.38 -15.41
CA ALA A 129 -1.77 -48.16 -14.83
C ALA A 129 -1.23 -48.36 -13.38
N PRO A 130 -0.10 -47.72 -13.00
CA PRO A 130 0.41 -47.71 -11.63
C PRO A 130 -0.41 -46.76 -10.72
N PRO A 131 -0.31 -46.90 -9.38
CA PRO A 131 -1.21 -46.20 -8.46
C PRO A 131 -1.00 -44.68 -8.47
N ALA A 132 -2.12 -43.95 -8.48
CA ALA A 132 -2.16 -42.51 -8.72
C ALA A 132 -1.52 -41.68 -7.59
N THR A 133 -0.55 -40.84 -7.94
CA THR A 133 0.05 -39.83 -7.07
C THR A 133 -0.92 -38.67 -6.79
N ALA A 134 -0.71 -37.95 -5.68
CA ALA A 134 -1.51 -36.79 -5.26
C ALA A 134 -1.65 -35.68 -6.33
N VAL A 135 -0.73 -35.64 -7.31
CA VAL A 135 -0.73 -34.73 -8.45
C VAL A 135 -1.83 -35.09 -9.47
N LEU A 136 -2.02 -36.38 -9.77
CA LEU A 136 -3.09 -36.86 -10.65
C LEU A 136 -4.48 -36.62 -10.04
N ARG A 137 -4.59 -36.69 -8.71
CA ARG A 137 -5.82 -36.35 -7.98
C ARG A 137 -6.18 -34.86 -8.08
N ARG A 138 -5.18 -33.98 -8.07
CA ARG A 138 -5.37 -32.53 -8.30
C ARG A 138 -5.75 -32.20 -9.74
N GLU A 139 -5.15 -32.88 -10.73
CA GLU A 139 -5.53 -32.70 -12.13
C GLU A 139 -6.96 -33.20 -12.42
N LYS A 140 -7.36 -34.32 -11.82
CA LYS A 140 -8.74 -34.82 -11.91
C LYS A 140 -9.74 -33.80 -11.33
N LEU A 141 -9.44 -33.26 -10.15
CA LEU A 141 -10.25 -32.19 -9.52
C LEU A 141 -10.31 -30.92 -10.38
N ALA A 142 -9.20 -30.53 -11.02
CA ALA A 142 -9.17 -29.36 -11.91
C ALA A 142 -9.95 -29.56 -13.22
N ARG A 143 -10.00 -30.79 -13.74
CA ARG A 143 -10.78 -31.15 -14.95
C ARG A 143 -12.26 -31.34 -14.66
N GLU A 144 -12.60 -31.88 -13.49
CA GLU A 144 -13.99 -32.10 -13.05
C GLU A 144 -14.60 -30.87 -12.37
N PHE A 145 -13.82 -29.79 -12.18
CA PHE A 145 -14.31 -28.55 -11.61
C PHE A 145 -15.33 -27.87 -12.55
N ASN A 146 -16.61 -28.04 -12.22
CA ASN A 146 -17.71 -27.45 -12.96
C ASN A 146 -17.79 -25.93 -12.69
N ALA A 147 -17.08 -25.14 -13.52
CA ALA A 147 -17.04 -23.69 -13.42
C ALA A 147 -18.34 -22.96 -13.80
N ARG A 148 -19.42 -23.67 -14.19
CA ARG A 148 -20.69 -23.05 -14.61
C ARG A 148 -21.47 -22.37 -13.48
N GLY A 149 -21.14 -22.62 -12.21
CA GLY A 149 -21.78 -21.97 -11.06
C GLY A 149 -21.27 -20.56 -10.72
N PHE A 150 -20.18 -20.08 -11.32
CA PHE A 150 -19.47 -18.88 -10.86
C PHE A 150 -19.24 -17.81 -11.95
N LEU A 151 -20.20 -17.63 -12.87
CA LEU A 151 -20.15 -16.56 -13.88
C LEU A 151 -21.13 -15.42 -13.56
N ARG A 152 -20.74 -14.49 -12.67
CA ARG A 152 -21.19 -13.08 -12.70
C ARG A 152 -20.17 -12.12 -12.07
N PHE A 153 -19.00 -11.93 -12.70
CA PHE A 153 -18.18 -10.73 -12.51
C PHE A 153 -17.47 -10.32 -13.81
N PRO A 154 -18.12 -9.54 -14.69
CA PRO A 154 -17.46 -8.98 -15.85
C PRO A 154 -16.73 -7.71 -15.40
N ASN A 155 -15.45 -7.78 -14.98
CA ASN A 155 -14.52 -6.61 -15.01
C ASN A 155 -13.05 -6.86 -14.61
N LEU A 156 -12.60 -8.07 -14.29
CA LEU A 156 -11.19 -8.27 -13.86
C LEU A 156 -10.15 -8.19 -14.99
N ALA A 157 -10.53 -8.42 -16.25
CA ALA A 157 -9.59 -8.48 -17.37
C ALA A 157 -9.17 -7.11 -17.94
N ARG A 158 -9.73 -5.98 -17.46
CA ARG A 158 -9.41 -4.61 -17.95
C ARG A 158 -8.40 -3.85 -17.08
N LEU A 159 -8.05 -4.33 -15.89
CA LEU A 159 -7.15 -3.63 -14.96
C LEU A 159 -5.66 -3.95 -15.14
N SER A 160 -5.31 -4.97 -15.94
CA SER A 160 -3.93 -5.46 -16.11
C SER A 160 -3.29 -5.13 -17.46
N ARG A 161 -3.96 -4.37 -18.33
CA ARG A 161 -3.40 -3.94 -19.63
C ARG A 161 -2.95 -2.48 -19.58
N PRO A 162 -1.71 -2.14 -19.99
CA PRO A 162 -1.30 -0.76 -20.19
C PRO A 162 -2.21 -0.08 -21.23
N SER A 163 -2.50 1.20 -21.04
CA SER A 163 -3.33 1.95 -21.99
C SER A 163 -2.66 2.03 -23.37
N PRO A 164 -3.42 2.15 -24.47
CA PRO A 164 -2.86 2.30 -25.82
C PRO A 164 -1.88 3.47 -25.96
N ALA A 165 -2.05 4.52 -25.14
CA ALA A 165 -1.15 5.67 -25.09
C ALA A 165 0.25 5.33 -24.51
N ALA A 166 0.33 4.40 -23.55
CA ALA A 166 1.60 3.93 -23.00
C ALA A 166 2.40 3.07 -24.01
N ARG A 167 1.69 2.36 -24.89
CA ARG A 167 2.30 1.55 -25.96
C ARG A 167 2.93 2.44 -27.04
N LYS A 168 2.23 3.50 -27.44
CA LYS A 168 2.70 4.47 -28.46
C LYS A 168 3.91 5.29 -28.01
N ARG A 169 4.09 5.51 -26.69
CA ARG A 169 5.27 6.20 -26.12
C ARG A 169 6.52 5.31 -26.11
N ARG A 170 6.38 3.99 -26.04
CA ARG A 170 7.51 3.05 -26.14
C ARG A 170 8.00 2.88 -27.58
N GLU A 171 7.10 2.89 -28.55
CA GLU A 171 7.44 2.73 -29.98
C GLU A 171 8.24 3.91 -30.54
N ARG A 172 8.09 5.12 -29.99
CA ARG A 172 8.86 6.31 -30.43
C ARG A 172 10.30 6.40 -29.91
N LYS A 173 10.71 5.56 -28.95
CA LYS A 173 12.07 5.57 -28.39
C LYS A 173 13.04 4.59 -29.09
N GLY A 174 12.58 3.87 -30.11
CA GLY A 174 13.34 2.84 -30.81
C GLY A 174 13.78 3.23 -32.23
N GLY A 175 14.18 4.50 -32.45
CA GLY A 175 14.63 4.96 -33.76
C GLY A 175 15.95 5.70 -33.68
N GLY A 176 17.03 5.01 -34.07
CA GLY A 176 18.26 5.57 -34.62
C GLY A 176 19.21 6.30 -33.66
N GLY A 177 20.38 5.72 -33.44
CA GLY A 177 21.54 6.39 -32.84
C GLY A 177 22.50 5.38 -32.22
N ASP A 178 23.62 5.13 -32.90
CA ASP A 178 24.79 4.48 -32.33
C ASP A 178 25.28 5.32 -31.14
N GLU A 179 25.06 4.84 -29.92
CA GLU A 179 25.65 5.40 -28.72
C GLU A 179 26.43 4.29 -28.00
N GLU A 180 27.72 4.25 -28.32
CA GLU A 180 28.76 3.76 -27.43
C GLU A 180 28.81 4.69 -26.21
N ALA A 181 27.87 4.49 -25.28
CA ALA A 181 27.76 5.25 -24.05
C ALA A 181 27.74 4.28 -22.86
N THR A 182 28.77 4.40 -22.03
CA THR A 182 28.87 3.97 -20.63
C THR A 182 27.55 3.50 -20.01
N ARG A 183 27.46 2.19 -19.76
CA ARG A 183 26.33 1.52 -19.13
C ARG A 183 26.18 1.97 -17.68
N GLU A 184 25.42 3.04 -17.41
CA GLU A 184 24.85 3.21 -16.07
C GLU A 184 23.89 2.04 -15.80
N PRO A 185 24.05 1.28 -14.71
CA PRO A 185 23.11 0.23 -14.34
C PRO A 185 21.73 0.87 -14.10
N ASP A 186 20.73 0.34 -14.81
CA ASP A 186 19.32 0.74 -14.74
C ASP A 186 18.82 0.63 -13.28
N ARG A 187 18.83 1.76 -12.56
CA ARG A 187 18.61 1.86 -11.11
C ARG A 187 17.24 1.34 -10.63
N ASP A 188 16.32 1.06 -11.57
CA ASP A 188 14.98 0.55 -11.30
C ASP A 188 14.86 -0.97 -11.38
N LYS A 189 15.91 -1.70 -11.79
CA LYS A 189 15.85 -3.17 -11.85
C LYS A 189 15.84 -3.76 -10.43
N ALA A 190 14.97 -4.74 -10.20
CA ALA A 190 14.95 -5.49 -8.94
C ALA A 190 16.05 -6.55 -8.89
N TYR A 191 16.41 -7.13 -10.05
CA TYR A 191 17.47 -8.12 -10.15
C TYR A 191 18.09 -8.16 -11.55
N VAL A 192 19.27 -8.74 -11.65
CA VAL A 192 19.97 -9.08 -12.90
C VAL A 192 20.49 -10.52 -12.80
N VAL A 193 20.54 -11.22 -13.93
CA VAL A 193 21.11 -12.58 -14.05
C VAL A 193 22.26 -12.52 -15.04
N GLU A 194 23.44 -12.94 -14.61
CA GLU A 194 24.65 -12.98 -15.42
C GLU A 194 25.16 -14.42 -15.53
N VAL A 195 25.64 -14.81 -16.71
CA VAL A 195 26.28 -16.12 -16.88
C VAL A 195 27.74 -15.96 -16.53
N VAL A 196 28.23 -16.77 -15.59
CA VAL A 196 29.63 -16.74 -15.20
C VAL A 196 30.44 -17.32 -16.36
N ARG A 197 31.27 -16.50 -17.01
CA ARG A 197 32.28 -16.98 -17.96
C ARG A 197 33.59 -17.06 -17.18
N GLU A 198 34.13 -18.26 -17.00
CA GLU A 198 35.47 -18.42 -16.44
C GLU A 198 36.47 -17.79 -17.42
N GLY A 199 37.19 -16.78 -16.94
CA GLY A 199 38.28 -16.13 -17.64
C GLY A 199 39.50 -17.05 -17.62
N MET A 200 40.19 -17.11 -18.77
CA MET A 200 41.53 -17.66 -18.91
C MET A 200 42.46 -17.00 -17.89
N GLU A 201 42.95 -17.77 -16.94
CA GLU A 201 44.26 -17.57 -16.31
C GLU A 201 44.73 -18.96 -15.85
N ASP A 202 45.76 -19.42 -16.55
CA ASP A 202 46.64 -20.58 -16.39
C ASP A 202 46.44 -21.42 -15.10
N ASP A 203 45.77 -22.56 -15.26
CA ASP A 203 46.12 -23.88 -14.69
C ASP A 203 45.04 -24.88 -15.16
N GLU A 204 45.11 -25.23 -16.45
CA GLU A 204 44.33 -26.33 -17.02
C GLU A 204 44.87 -27.66 -16.46
N ASP A 205 44.01 -28.43 -15.76
CA ASP A 205 43.78 -29.87 -16.02
C ASP A 205 43.19 -30.68 -14.84
N GLU A 206 42.91 -30.09 -13.67
CA GLU A 206 42.41 -30.88 -12.52
C GLU A 206 40.94 -30.69 -12.12
N TRP A 207 40.23 -29.63 -12.55
CA TRP A 207 38.80 -29.46 -12.16
C TRP A 207 37.79 -30.00 -13.17
N TRP A 208 38.12 -30.05 -14.47
CA TRP A 208 37.17 -30.48 -15.52
C TRP A 208 36.93 -32.00 -15.58
N LYS A 209 37.75 -32.82 -14.90
CA LYS A 209 37.61 -34.28 -14.89
C LYS A 209 36.54 -34.83 -13.94
N GLY A 210 35.94 -33.99 -13.10
CA GLY A 210 35.00 -34.46 -12.07
C GLY A 210 33.51 -34.45 -12.45
N LEU A 211 33.13 -33.85 -13.58
CA LEU A 211 31.73 -33.46 -13.83
C LEU A 211 31.18 -33.82 -15.21
N VAL A 212 32.03 -34.34 -16.10
CA VAL A 212 31.64 -34.90 -17.40
C VAL A 212 32.51 -36.14 -17.58
N GLY A 213 31.89 -37.31 -17.73
CA GLY A 213 32.60 -38.51 -18.18
C GLY A 213 33.36 -38.23 -19.48
N GLU A 214 34.36 -39.05 -19.79
CA GLU A 214 35.39 -38.84 -20.81
C GLU A 214 34.88 -38.61 -22.27
N GLU A 215 34.12 -37.57 -22.55
CA GLU A 215 33.88 -37.04 -23.91
C GLU A 215 33.71 -35.52 -23.82
N GLY A 216 34.75 -34.80 -24.23
CA GLY A 216 34.78 -33.33 -24.21
C GLY A 216 33.73 -32.75 -25.15
N PHE A 217 32.74 -32.05 -24.60
CA PHE A 217 31.79 -31.26 -25.39
C PHE A 217 32.39 -29.91 -25.77
N GLY A 218 32.69 -29.79 -27.06
CA GLY A 218 33.44 -28.70 -27.66
C GLY A 218 32.82 -27.31 -27.49
N ARG A 219 33.73 -26.35 -27.25
CA ARG A 219 33.58 -24.94 -27.59
C ARG A 219 33.11 -24.81 -29.05
N GLY A 220 31.83 -24.56 -29.32
CA GLY A 220 31.39 -24.22 -30.68
C GLY A 220 29.92 -24.35 -31.09
N ALA A 221 29.04 -24.97 -30.30
CA ALA A 221 27.75 -25.49 -30.83
C ALA A 221 26.55 -24.53 -30.90
N TRP A 222 26.54 -23.40 -30.18
CA TRP A 222 25.33 -22.55 -30.07
C TRP A 222 25.34 -21.38 -31.06
N ARG A 223 25.20 -21.66 -32.36
CA ARG A 223 25.11 -20.61 -33.42
C ARG A 223 23.72 -20.38 -34.02
N ILE A 224 22.69 -21.10 -33.56
CA ILE A 224 21.39 -21.10 -34.25
C ILE A 224 20.25 -20.86 -33.25
N GLY A 225 19.90 -19.58 -33.05
CA GLY A 225 18.60 -19.17 -32.50
C GLY A 225 18.57 -18.66 -31.05
N PRO A 226 17.44 -18.06 -30.64
CA PRO A 226 17.28 -17.44 -29.33
C PRO A 226 17.25 -18.46 -28.19
N THR A 227 17.90 -18.14 -27.07
CA THR A 227 18.03 -19.06 -25.91
C THR A 227 17.39 -18.51 -24.63
N ARG A 228 17.02 -19.40 -23.71
CA ARG A 228 16.43 -19.07 -22.40
C ARG A 228 17.21 -19.78 -21.30
N LEU A 229 17.25 -19.16 -20.13
CA LEU A 229 17.79 -19.78 -18.93
C LEU A 229 16.64 -20.15 -18.00
N LEU A 230 16.47 -21.44 -17.74
CA LEU A 230 15.60 -21.96 -16.69
C LEU A 230 16.43 -22.05 -15.41
N MET A 231 16.24 -21.10 -14.50
CA MET A 231 16.96 -21.06 -13.23
C MET A 231 16.44 -22.16 -12.32
N LEU A 232 17.33 -23.03 -11.88
CA LEU A 232 17.04 -24.07 -10.90
C LEU A 232 16.93 -23.44 -9.51
N ASP A 233 16.31 -24.18 -8.60
CA ASP A 233 16.27 -23.79 -7.19
C ASP A 233 17.68 -23.57 -6.60
N GLU A 234 17.78 -22.66 -5.63
CA GLU A 234 19.05 -22.27 -4.99
C GLU A 234 19.79 -23.49 -4.41
N SER A 235 19.07 -24.50 -3.92
CA SER A 235 19.64 -25.73 -3.37
C SER A 235 20.48 -26.56 -4.36
N TYR A 236 20.42 -26.24 -5.65
CA TYR A 236 21.15 -26.92 -6.72
C TYR A 236 22.37 -26.15 -7.26
N ALA A 237 22.68 -24.96 -6.73
CA ALA A 237 23.70 -24.06 -7.28
C ALA A 237 25.09 -24.69 -7.52
N GLU A 238 25.55 -25.53 -6.61
CA GLU A 238 26.89 -26.16 -6.65
C GLU A 238 26.85 -27.67 -6.94
N ARG A 239 25.66 -28.23 -7.19
CA ARG A 239 25.50 -29.68 -7.36
C ARG A 239 26.00 -30.17 -8.70
N ARG A 240 26.56 -31.38 -8.71
CA ARG A 240 26.93 -32.08 -9.96
C ARG A 240 25.68 -32.60 -10.68
N VAL A 241 25.80 -32.90 -11.97
CA VAL A 241 24.69 -33.46 -12.77
C VAL A 241 24.09 -34.70 -12.10
N ASP A 242 24.94 -35.55 -11.51
CA ASP A 242 24.54 -36.77 -10.79
C ASP A 242 23.76 -36.53 -9.49
N GLU A 243 23.81 -35.32 -8.96
CA GLU A 243 23.15 -34.91 -7.70
C GLU A 243 21.88 -34.09 -7.94
N LEU A 244 21.55 -33.81 -9.21
CA LEU A 244 20.33 -33.12 -9.60
C LEU A 244 19.11 -34.06 -9.53
N PRO A 245 17.88 -33.52 -9.42
CA PRO A 245 16.67 -34.32 -9.45
C PRO A 245 16.56 -35.15 -10.75
N GLU A 246 16.00 -36.35 -10.67
CA GLU A 246 15.80 -37.23 -11.83
C GLU A 246 15.00 -36.56 -12.96
N ALA A 247 14.10 -35.64 -12.63
CA ALA A 247 13.38 -34.84 -13.62
C ALA A 247 14.31 -33.94 -14.44
N VAL A 248 15.36 -33.37 -13.82
CA VAL A 248 16.36 -32.52 -14.48
C VAL A 248 17.36 -33.38 -15.25
N LYS A 249 17.87 -34.46 -14.64
CA LYS A 249 18.74 -35.44 -15.32
C LYS A 249 18.08 -36.03 -16.56
N GLY A 250 16.80 -36.40 -16.46
CA GLY A 250 16.03 -36.93 -17.58
C GLY A 250 15.93 -35.95 -18.74
N VAL A 251 15.88 -34.63 -18.48
CA VAL A 251 15.90 -33.61 -19.55
C VAL A 251 17.27 -33.52 -20.21
N LEU A 252 18.35 -33.59 -19.44
CA LEU A 252 19.72 -33.56 -19.96
C LEU A 252 20.05 -34.84 -20.76
N ASN A 253 19.56 -36.01 -20.32
CA ASN A 253 19.90 -37.31 -20.90
C ASN A 253 19.00 -37.74 -22.08
N HIS A 254 17.72 -37.34 -22.12
CA HIS A 254 16.79 -37.80 -23.17
C HIS A 254 17.04 -37.20 -24.56
N GLU A 255 17.79 -36.10 -24.68
CA GLU A 255 18.06 -35.45 -25.99
C GLU A 255 19.47 -35.70 -26.52
N THR A 256 20.35 -36.33 -25.74
CA THR A 256 21.66 -36.83 -26.21
C THR A 256 21.55 -37.94 -27.26
N GLN A 257 20.39 -38.58 -27.42
CA GLN A 257 20.21 -39.73 -28.31
C GLN A 257 19.79 -39.41 -29.76
N GLN A 258 19.66 -38.13 -30.17
CA GLN A 258 19.23 -37.81 -31.54
C GLN A 258 20.27 -37.23 -32.51
N ASP A 259 21.39 -36.65 -32.07
CA ASP A 259 22.42 -36.13 -33.02
C ASP A 259 23.82 -35.90 -32.40
N GLY A 260 24.13 -36.50 -31.24
CA GLY A 260 25.46 -36.37 -30.61
C GLY A 260 25.82 -34.99 -30.05
N LEU A 261 24.93 -33.99 -30.14
CA LEU A 261 25.06 -32.67 -29.52
C LEU A 261 23.93 -32.48 -28.51
N SER A 262 24.27 -32.29 -27.23
CA SER A 262 23.26 -32.05 -26.20
C SER A 262 22.55 -30.71 -26.46
N ALA A 263 21.25 -30.77 -26.76
CA ALA A 263 20.44 -29.60 -27.07
C ALA A 263 20.18 -28.69 -25.86
N TYR A 264 20.62 -29.10 -24.66
CA TYR A 264 20.51 -28.37 -23.41
C TYR A 264 21.86 -28.36 -22.69
N GLU A 265 22.19 -27.22 -22.07
CA GLU A 265 23.45 -27.03 -21.37
C GLU A 265 23.17 -26.59 -19.93
N LEU A 266 23.78 -27.27 -18.95
CA LEU A 266 23.76 -26.80 -17.57
C LEU A 266 24.85 -25.74 -17.41
N ILE A 267 24.45 -24.55 -16.96
CA ILE A 267 25.35 -23.42 -16.78
C ILE A 267 25.29 -22.88 -15.35
N ARG A 268 26.39 -22.28 -14.91
CA ARG A 268 26.43 -21.46 -13.70
C ARG A 268 26.03 -20.02 -14.02
N CYS A 269 25.14 -19.48 -13.21
CA CYS A 269 24.72 -18.09 -13.30
C CYS A 269 24.76 -17.42 -11.94
N GLN A 270 24.91 -16.10 -11.96
CA GLN A 270 24.84 -15.26 -10.78
C GLN A 270 23.57 -14.42 -10.86
N LEU A 271 22.70 -14.57 -9.86
CA LEU A 271 21.54 -13.74 -9.65
C LEU A 271 21.89 -12.65 -8.64
N THR A 272 21.89 -11.40 -9.09
CA THR A 272 22.13 -10.23 -8.23
C THR A 272 20.80 -9.54 -7.95
N LEU A 273 20.44 -9.44 -6.66
CA LEU A 273 19.25 -8.74 -6.17
C LEU A 273 19.64 -7.35 -5.67
N PHE A 274 18.85 -6.34 -6.00
CA PHE A 274 19.12 -4.92 -5.69
C PHE A 274 18.17 -4.38 -4.62
N TYR A 275 18.40 -3.15 -4.16
CA TYR A 275 17.55 -2.42 -3.22
C TYR A 275 16.07 -2.60 -3.51
N ASN A 276 15.65 -2.44 -4.77
CA ASN A 276 14.25 -2.52 -5.15
C ASN A 276 13.60 -3.88 -4.90
N TYR A 277 14.38 -4.96 -4.82
CA TYR A 277 13.90 -6.32 -4.51
C TYR A 277 13.41 -6.44 -3.07
N TRP A 278 14.21 -5.94 -2.13
CA TRP A 278 14.06 -6.16 -0.70
C TRP A 278 12.81 -5.48 -0.13
N PRO A 279 12.09 -6.13 0.80
CA PRO A 279 10.99 -5.50 1.51
C PRO A 279 11.50 -4.36 2.40
N MET A 280 10.59 -3.46 2.77
CA MET A 280 10.90 -2.30 3.61
C MET A 280 11.55 -2.70 4.93
N ASN A 281 11.04 -3.74 5.60
CA ASN A 281 11.50 -4.13 6.93
C ASN A 281 12.95 -4.63 6.90
N GLU A 282 13.33 -5.47 5.94
CA GLU A 282 14.72 -5.95 5.80
C GLU A 282 15.69 -4.81 5.51
N VAL A 283 15.29 -3.85 4.66
CA VAL A 283 16.11 -2.66 4.40
C VAL A 283 16.30 -1.82 5.66
N LEU A 284 15.23 -1.60 6.43
CA LEU A 284 15.31 -0.83 7.68
C LEU A 284 16.12 -1.56 8.74
N GLU A 285 16.02 -2.89 8.82
CA GLU A 285 16.77 -3.71 9.76
C GLU A 285 18.29 -3.64 9.52
N GLU A 286 18.69 -3.59 8.25
CA GLU A 286 20.09 -3.40 7.85
C GLU A 286 20.59 -1.98 8.15
N LEU A 287 19.73 -0.96 7.98
CA LEU A 287 20.11 0.45 8.13
C LEU A 287 20.07 0.98 9.56
N LEU A 288 19.13 0.50 10.38
CA LEU A 288 18.93 0.99 11.74
C LEU A 288 19.87 0.27 12.72
N PRO A 289 20.32 0.91 13.82
CA PRO A 289 21.16 0.27 14.83
C PRO A 289 20.51 -0.97 15.46
N GLU A 290 21.33 -1.86 16.03
CA GLU A 290 20.82 -2.99 16.79
C GLU A 290 20.03 -2.51 18.01
N GLY A 291 18.93 -3.21 18.32
CA GLY A 291 18.03 -2.87 19.43
C GLY A 291 16.92 -1.87 19.08
N VAL A 292 17.00 -1.15 17.96
CA VAL A 292 15.91 -0.27 17.50
C VAL A 292 14.79 -1.12 16.89
N ILE A 293 13.56 -0.94 17.38
CA ILE A 293 12.39 -1.65 16.86
C ILE A 293 12.07 -1.13 15.46
N ILE A 294 11.89 -2.03 14.49
CA ILE A 294 11.58 -1.62 13.11
C ILE A 294 10.12 -1.15 13.01
N PRO A 295 9.84 0.06 12.48
CA PRO A 295 8.47 0.49 12.22
C PRO A 295 7.80 -0.42 11.19
N THR A 296 6.73 -1.12 11.58
CA THR A 296 6.07 -2.14 10.74
C THR A 296 4.91 -1.62 9.90
N GLY A 297 4.44 -0.39 10.14
CA GLY A 297 3.30 0.16 9.43
C GLY A 297 3.14 1.67 9.59
N PHE A 298 2.30 2.23 8.72
CA PHE A 298 1.97 3.66 8.68
C PHE A 298 0.52 3.84 8.22
N GLU A 299 -0.07 4.98 8.56
CA GLU A 299 -1.39 5.35 8.07
C GLU A 299 -1.27 5.99 6.69
N THR A 300 -2.23 5.74 5.79
CA THR A 300 -2.25 6.36 4.47
C THR A 300 -3.46 7.28 4.33
N VAL A 301 -3.22 8.51 3.86
CA VAL A 301 -4.25 9.48 3.53
C VAL A 301 -4.01 10.00 2.11
N GLY A 302 -4.72 9.40 1.16
CA GLY A 302 -4.43 9.59 -0.27
C GLY A 302 -3.00 9.19 -0.60
N HIS A 303 -2.17 10.13 -1.08
CA HIS A 303 -0.75 9.88 -1.38
C HIS A 303 0.21 10.16 -0.21
N ILE A 304 -0.30 10.52 0.97
CA ILE A 304 0.50 10.88 2.13
C ILE A 304 0.59 9.67 3.06
N ALA A 305 1.80 9.27 3.43
CA ALA A 305 2.06 8.30 4.48
C ALA A 305 2.35 9.02 5.80
N HIS A 306 1.59 8.69 6.84
CA HIS A 306 1.73 9.24 8.18
C HIS A 306 2.39 8.20 9.10
N LEU A 307 3.62 8.49 9.49
CA LEU A 307 4.41 7.66 10.41
C LEU A 307 4.03 7.94 11.86
N ASN A 308 4.12 6.90 12.69
CA ASN A 308 4.01 6.99 14.14
C ASN A 308 5.36 6.65 14.76
N LEU A 309 6.30 7.59 14.68
CA LEU A 309 7.66 7.39 15.18
C LEU A 309 7.70 7.52 16.71
N ARG A 310 8.46 6.63 17.36
CA ARG A 310 8.78 6.67 18.79
C ARG A 310 10.07 7.46 19.00
N ASP A 311 10.38 7.81 20.24
CA ASP A 311 11.59 8.56 20.60
C ASP A 311 12.87 7.90 20.07
N GLU A 312 12.94 6.56 20.15
CA GLU A 312 14.04 5.75 19.60
C GLU A 312 14.21 5.89 18.07
N HIS A 313 13.16 6.23 17.33
CA HIS A 313 13.19 6.40 15.88
C HIS A 313 13.54 7.83 15.45
N LEU A 314 13.38 8.83 16.32
CA LEU A 314 13.52 10.24 15.95
C LEU A 314 14.89 10.59 15.34
N PRO A 315 16.03 10.06 15.82
CA PRO A 315 17.33 10.30 15.19
C PRO A 315 17.40 9.82 13.72
N TYR A 316 16.60 8.81 13.37
CA TYR A 316 16.60 8.16 12.05
C TYR A 316 15.37 8.53 11.20
N LYS A 317 14.54 9.48 11.64
CA LYS A 317 13.24 9.78 11.03
C LYS A 317 13.28 10.04 9.53
N LYS A 318 14.30 10.78 9.04
CA LYS A 318 14.46 11.08 7.61
C LYS A 318 14.87 9.84 6.82
N LEU A 319 15.73 8.99 7.38
CA LEU A 319 16.13 7.73 6.77
C LEU A 319 14.94 6.79 6.65
N ILE A 320 14.19 6.60 7.74
CA ILE A 320 12.98 5.76 7.77
C ILE A 320 11.98 6.27 6.74
N ALA A 321 11.71 7.58 6.73
CA ALA A 321 10.79 8.19 5.79
C ALA A 321 11.23 8.03 4.33
N GLN A 322 12.52 8.13 4.03
CA GLN A 322 13.05 7.92 2.69
C GLN A 322 12.83 6.49 2.21
N VAL A 323 13.09 5.49 3.07
CA VAL A 323 12.83 4.08 2.74
C VAL A 323 11.33 3.86 2.53
N VAL A 324 10.47 4.37 3.41
CA VAL A 324 9.01 4.29 3.26
C VAL A 324 8.56 4.88 1.93
N LEU A 325 9.08 6.06 1.57
CA LEU A 325 8.76 6.71 0.31
C LEU A 325 9.17 5.84 -0.88
N ASP A 326 10.42 5.38 -0.93
CA ASP A 326 10.96 4.64 -2.07
C ASP A 326 10.25 3.29 -2.27
N LYS A 327 9.92 2.60 -1.18
CA LYS A 327 9.23 1.29 -1.24
C LYS A 327 7.75 1.39 -1.63
N ASN A 328 7.15 2.59 -1.59
CA ASN A 328 5.72 2.79 -1.83
C ASN A 328 5.41 3.72 -3.01
N LYS A 329 6.41 4.16 -3.77
CA LYS A 329 6.21 4.90 -5.02
C LYS A 329 5.49 4.05 -6.08
N PRO A 330 4.68 4.66 -6.97
CA PRO A 330 4.33 6.08 -7.03
C PRO A 330 3.10 6.44 -6.16
N LYS A 331 2.57 5.49 -5.39
CA LYS A 331 1.33 5.68 -4.61
C LYS A 331 1.53 6.69 -3.49
N ILE A 332 2.62 6.54 -2.75
CA ILE A 332 3.05 7.51 -1.73
C ILE A 332 4.00 8.51 -2.38
N GLN A 333 3.72 9.79 -2.16
CA GLN A 333 4.52 10.90 -2.68
C GLN A 333 5.06 11.80 -1.57
N THR A 334 4.45 11.75 -0.38
CA THR A 334 4.84 12.53 0.79
C THR A 334 4.81 11.62 2.02
N VAL A 335 5.85 11.69 2.84
CA VAL A 335 5.92 10.99 4.13
C VAL A 335 6.03 12.03 5.23
N VAL A 336 5.14 11.93 6.21
CA VAL A 336 5.04 12.88 7.32
C VAL A 336 5.12 12.16 8.66
N ASN A 337 5.49 12.90 9.69
CA ASN A 337 5.41 12.46 11.08
C ASN A 337 4.66 13.52 11.91
N LYS A 338 3.98 13.06 12.95
CA LYS A 338 3.33 13.94 13.91
C LYS A 338 4.36 14.49 14.88
N ILE A 339 4.39 15.82 15.02
CA ILE A 339 5.33 16.52 15.90
C ILE A 339 4.80 16.53 17.33
N ASP A 340 3.49 16.75 17.50
CA ASP A 340 2.92 17.04 18.81
C ASP A 340 1.48 16.55 18.97
N ALA A 341 1.01 16.47 20.22
CA ALA A 341 -0.37 16.12 20.54
C ALA A 341 -1.37 17.14 19.95
N ILE A 342 -2.60 16.70 19.66
CA ILE A 342 -3.64 17.60 19.10
C ILE A 342 -4.14 18.50 20.24
N GLN A 343 -3.70 19.76 20.25
CA GLN A 343 -3.99 20.71 21.34
C GLN A 343 -4.84 21.92 20.93
N ASN A 344 -5.27 22.05 19.67
CA ASN A 344 -6.05 23.21 19.23
C ASN A 344 -7.55 22.91 19.00
N ASP A 345 -8.35 23.98 19.04
CA ASP A 345 -9.81 23.94 18.88
C ASP A 345 -10.23 23.33 17.54
N TYR A 346 -9.43 23.52 16.49
CA TYR A 346 -9.65 22.98 15.15
C TYR A 346 -9.17 21.54 14.96
N ARG A 347 -8.61 20.92 16.00
CA ARG A 347 -8.07 19.55 16.00
C ARG A 347 -7.06 19.27 14.87
N THR A 348 -6.35 20.28 14.36
CA THR A 348 -5.35 20.10 13.31
C THR A 348 -4.09 19.45 13.89
N MET A 349 -3.46 18.57 13.11
CA MET A 349 -2.23 17.90 13.53
C MET A 349 -1.04 18.74 13.10
N GLN A 350 -0.09 18.99 14.01
CA GLN A 350 1.21 19.52 13.61
C GLN A 350 2.02 18.40 12.97
N LEU A 351 2.22 18.50 11.65
CA LEU A 351 2.89 17.50 10.84
C LEU A 351 4.19 18.08 10.29
N GLU A 352 5.27 17.31 10.40
CA GLU A 352 6.52 17.58 9.68
C GLU A 352 6.59 16.70 8.43
N VAL A 353 6.97 17.29 7.30
CA VAL A 353 7.32 16.54 6.09
C VAL A 353 8.73 15.99 6.27
N LEU A 354 8.87 14.66 6.18
CA LEU A 354 10.14 13.96 6.35
C LEU A 354 10.78 13.57 5.02
N ALA A 355 9.98 13.25 4.01
CA ALA A 355 10.45 12.88 2.67
C ALA A 355 9.38 13.12 1.61
N GLY A 356 9.81 13.34 0.36
CA GLY A 356 8.92 13.47 -0.80
C GLY A 356 8.55 14.91 -1.13
N ASN A 357 7.30 15.13 -1.53
CA ASN A 357 6.80 16.47 -1.89
C ASN A 357 6.43 17.28 -0.64
N ASP A 358 6.67 18.60 -0.65
CA ASP A 358 6.31 19.50 0.47
C ASP A 358 4.80 19.84 0.53
N SER A 359 3.92 18.96 0.05
CA SER A 359 2.47 19.17 0.01
C SER A 359 1.75 18.25 1.01
N LEU A 360 0.94 18.85 1.89
CA LEU A 360 0.01 18.16 2.79
C LEU A 360 -1.42 18.06 2.23
N ARG A 361 -1.63 18.59 1.01
CA ARG A 361 -2.89 18.50 0.28
C ARG A 361 -2.97 17.18 -0.46
N THR A 362 -4.08 16.48 -0.31
CA THR A 362 -4.28 15.16 -0.91
C THR A 362 -5.75 14.91 -1.28
N MET A 363 -5.98 13.88 -2.09
CA MET A 363 -7.31 13.37 -2.41
C MET A 363 -7.48 12.01 -1.73
N VAL A 364 -8.50 11.88 -0.90
CA VAL A 364 -8.90 10.62 -0.29
C VAL A 364 -10.10 10.07 -1.04
N ILE A 365 -10.10 8.75 -1.28
CA ILE A 365 -11.25 8.03 -1.80
C ILE A 365 -11.75 7.13 -0.69
N GLU A 366 -12.95 7.39 -0.21
CA GLU A 366 -13.60 6.59 0.83
C GLU A 366 -14.99 6.20 0.36
N SER A 367 -15.28 4.88 0.35
CA SER A 367 -16.58 4.34 -0.06
C SER A 367 -17.07 4.84 -1.43
N GLY A 368 -16.14 5.10 -2.36
CA GLY A 368 -16.41 5.62 -3.71
C GLY A 368 -16.58 7.14 -3.80
N LEU A 369 -16.57 7.85 -2.68
CA LEU A 369 -16.63 9.32 -2.60
C LEU A 369 -15.22 9.90 -2.57
N ARG A 370 -15.07 11.12 -3.09
CA ARG A 370 -13.78 11.79 -3.17
C ARG A 370 -13.73 12.99 -2.24
N PHE A 371 -12.67 13.11 -1.46
CA PHE A 371 -12.47 14.19 -0.51
C PHE A 371 -11.11 14.83 -0.75
N GLN A 372 -11.09 16.12 -1.07
CA GLN A 372 -9.91 16.94 -0.97
C GLN A 372 -9.72 17.33 0.49
N VAL A 373 -8.50 17.15 0.98
CA VAL A 373 -8.13 17.48 2.36
C VAL A 373 -6.72 18.08 2.38
N ASP A 374 -6.48 18.98 3.33
CA ASP A 374 -5.15 19.51 3.64
C ASP A 374 -4.83 19.20 5.10
N LEU A 375 -3.97 18.19 5.31
CA LEU A 375 -3.71 17.67 6.66
C LEU A 375 -3.02 18.67 7.58
N GLY A 376 -2.46 19.75 7.03
CA GLY A 376 -1.91 20.84 7.84
C GLY A 376 -2.98 21.76 8.44
N THR A 377 -4.17 21.84 7.83
CA THR A 377 -5.19 22.84 8.18
C THR A 377 -6.54 22.26 8.58
N VAL A 378 -6.79 20.97 8.36
CA VAL A 378 -8.06 20.31 8.71
C VAL A 378 -7.83 18.96 9.39
N TYR A 379 -8.77 18.55 10.24
CA TYR A 379 -8.77 17.20 10.81
C TYR A 379 -9.32 16.17 9.81
N TRP A 380 -8.63 15.04 9.67
CA TRP A 380 -9.10 13.87 8.92
C TRP A 380 -8.69 12.58 9.62
N ASN A 381 -9.56 11.57 9.58
CA ASN A 381 -9.25 10.24 10.10
C ASN A 381 -9.88 9.13 9.24
N SER A 382 -9.04 8.42 8.49
CA SER A 382 -9.46 7.30 7.62
C SER A 382 -9.92 6.07 8.42
N ARG A 383 -9.55 5.93 9.70
CA ARG A 383 -9.97 4.79 10.54
C ARG A 383 -11.45 4.86 10.95
N LEU A 384 -12.11 6.00 10.77
CA LEU A 384 -13.54 6.17 11.04
C LEU A 384 -14.43 5.84 9.84
N ALA A 385 -13.86 5.32 8.74
CA ALA A 385 -14.62 4.97 7.54
C ALA A 385 -15.74 3.96 7.82
N THR A 386 -15.44 2.90 8.58
CA THR A 386 -16.41 1.87 8.96
C THR A 386 -17.53 2.42 9.83
N GLU A 387 -17.20 3.35 10.74
CA GLU A 387 -18.20 3.99 11.60
C GLU A 387 -19.14 4.90 10.81
N ARG A 388 -18.61 5.66 9.84
CA ARG A 388 -19.44 6.44 8.92
C ARG A 388 -20.36 5.53 8.10
N GLN A 389 -19.84 4.40 7.62
CA GLN A 389 -20.66 3.42 6.90
C GLN A 389 -21.73 2.79 7.78
N ARG A 390 -21.47 2.51 9.06
CA ARG A 390 -22.46 2.00 10.02
C ARG A 390 -23.65 2.97 10.15
N LEU A 391 -23.37 4.25 10.43
CA LEU A 391 -24.43 5.27 10.50
C LEU A 391 -25.22 5.35 9.19
N VAL A 392 -24.53 5.45 8.06
CA VAL A 392 -25.18 5.63 6.75
C VAL A 392 -25.96 4.40 6.32
N ASN A 393 -25.45 3.19 6.52
CA ASN A 393 -26.09 1.97 6.01
C ASN A 393 -27.14 1.41 6.96
N ASP A 394 -26.84 1.38 8.26
CA ASP A 394 -27.58 0.59 9.22
C ASP A 394 -28.59 1.44 10.01
N ILE A 395 -28.32 2.73 10.18
CA ILE A 395 -29.15 3.64 10.99
C ILE A 395 -29.99 4.56 10.11
N PHE A 396 -29.37 5.31 9.21
CA PHE A 396 -30.07 6.33 8.43
C PHE A 396 -31.03 5.74 7.40
N ARG A 397 -32.14 6.43 7.17
CA ARG A 397 -33.21 6.10 6.23
C ARG A 397 -33.32 7.18 5.17
N ASN A 398 -33.97 6.85 4.05
CA ASN A 398 -34.14 7.80 2.93
C ASN A 398 -34.98 9.03 3.31
N SER A 399 -35.84 8.90 4.32
CA SER A 399 -36.68 9.98 4.85
C SER A 399 -35.94 10.92 5.81
N ASP A 400 -34.76 10.55 6.29
CA ASP A 400 -34.08 11.29 7.35
C ASP A 400 -33.57 12.64 6.89
N ILE A 401 -33.54 13.57 7.84
CA ILE A 401 -32.82 14.84 7.74
C ILE A 401 -31.73 14.80 8.80
N VAL A 402 -30.47 14.76 8.35
CA VAL A 402 -29.30 14.57 9.20
C VAL A 402 -28.67 15.91 9.52
N CYS A 403 -28.34 16.14 10.78
CA CYS A 403 -27.59 17.29 11.25
C CYS A 403 -26.22 16.84 11.77
N ASP A 404 -25.14 17.21 11.08
CA ASP A 404 -23.75 16.94 11.47
C ASP A 404 -23.14 18.19 12.14
N MET A 405 -23.04 18.18 13.47
CA MET A 405 -22.67 19.38 14.25
C MET A 405 -21.18 19.76 14.12
N PHE A 406 -20.31 18.78 13.83
CA PHE A 406 -18.85 18.91 13.82
C PHE A 406 -18.28 18.21 12.58
N SER A 407 -18.68 18.70 11.42
CA SER A 407 -18.60 17.99 10.16
C SER A 407 -17.21 17.98 9.50
N GLY A 408 -16.28 18.84 9.93
CA GLY A 408 -14.98 19.01 9.32
C GLY A 408 -15.08 19.27 7.80
N VAL A 409 -14.40 18.43 7.02
CA VAL A 409 -14.46 18.48 5.54
C VAL A 409 -15.67 17.74 4.94
N GLY A 410 -16.60 17.30 5.78
CA GLY A 410 -17.87 16.67 5.42
C GLY A 410 -17.87 15.16 5.15
N PRO A 411 -16.98 14.30 5.70
CA PRO A 411 -16.97 12.87 5.34
C PRO A 411 -18.28 12.16 5.68
N LEU A 412 -18.88 12.44 6.84
CA LEU A 412 -20.18 11.88 7.22
C LEU A 412 -21.30 12.53 6.42
N ALA A 413 -21.41 13.87 6.47
CA ALA A 413 -22.47 14.62 5.78
C ALA A 413 -22.57 14.30 4.27
N ILE A 414 -21.44 14.26 3.54
CA ILE A 414 -21.41 13.91 2.11
C ILE A 414 -21.83 12.46 1.89
N SER A 415 -21.42 11.55 2.77
CA SER A 415 -21.83 10.14 2.71
C SER A 415 -23.33 9.97 2.97
N ALA A 416 -23.85 10.64 4.00
CA ALA A 416 -25.26 10.63 4.36
C ALA A 416 -26.14 11.20 3.24
N ALA A 417 -25.73 12.32 2.62
CA ALA A 417 -26.51 12.99 1.57
C ALA A 417 -26.74 12.12 0.31
N LYS A 418 -25.96 11.07 0.09
CA LYS A 418 -26.22 10.07 -0.96
C LYS A 418 -27.45 9.20 -0.68
N LYS A 419 -27.87 9.06 0.58
CA LYS A 419 -28.99 8.23 1.02
C LYS A 419 -30.18 9.05 1.53
N VAL A 420 -29.92 9.97 2.46
CA VAL A 420 -30.97 10.68 3.21
C VAL A 420 -31.62 11.80 2.40
N LYS A 421 -32.71 12.37 2.93
CA LYS A 421 -33.47 13.42 2.23
C LYS A 421 -32.67 14.72 2.15
N TYR A 422 -32.13 15.18 3.27
CA TYR A 422 -31.39 16.43 3.37
C TYR A 422 -30.35 16.39 4.49
N VAL A 423 -29.31 17.21 4.41
CA VAL A 423 -28.26 17.30 5.42
C VAL A 423 -27.98 18.76 5.80
N TYR A 424 -28.02 19.06 7.09
CA TYR A 424 -27.43 20.25 7.67
C TYR A 424 -26.06 19.89 8.23
N ALA A 425 -25.05 20.71 7.98
CA ALA A 425 -23.73 20.45 8.51
C ALA A 425 -23.04 21.74 8.97
N ASN A 426 -22.29 21.65 10.06
CA ASN A 426 -21.58 22.77 10.64
C ASN A 426 -20.15 22.38 11.00
N ASP A 427 -19.23 23.34 10.94
CA ASP A 427 -17.93 23.21 11.56
C ASP A 427 -17.39 24.59 11.95
N ILE A 428 -16.66 24.68 13.06
CA ILE A 428 -16.08 25.94 13.53
C ILE A 428 -14.83 26.34 12.72
N ASN A 429 -14.13 25.39 12.10
CA ASN A 429 -12.95 25.65 11.29
C ASN A 429 -13.34 26.15 9.89
N PRO A 430 -13.06 27.43 9.55
CA PRO A 430 -13.45 28.00 8.25
C PRO A 430 -12.76 27.29 7.07
N THR A 431 -11.52 26.82 7.25
CA THR A 431 -10.79 26.08 6.22
C THR A 431 -11.41 24.71 5.98
N ALA A 432 -11.88 24.04 7.04
CA ALA A 432 -12.60 22.77 6.89
C ALA A 432 -13.89 22.96 6.10
N VAL A 433 -14.65 24.02 6.38
CA VAL A 433 -15.86 24.39 5.63
C VAL A 433 -15.57 24.73 4.17
N GLU A 434 -14.45 25.42 3.88
CA GLU A 434 -14.03 25.68 2.50
C GLU A 434 -13.77 24.36 1.74
N TYR A 435 -13.04 23.42 2.34
CA TYR A 435 -12.82 22.09 1.77
C TYR A 435 -14.12 21.30 1.65
N PHE A 436 -15.03 21.40 2.62
CA PHE A 436 -16.35 20.78 2.54
C PHE A 436 -17.11 21.29 1.32
N LYS A 437 -17.25 22.61 1.13
CA LYS A 437 -17.93 23.18 -0.04
C LYS A 437 -17.34 22.67 -1.36
N ARG A 438 -16.01 22.56 -1.46
CA ARG A 438 -15.34 21.95 -2.64
C ARG A 438 -15.69 20.47 -2.78
N ASN A 439 -15.71 19.71 -1.69
CA ASN A 439 -16.04 18.29 -1.68
C ASN A 439 -17.51 18.03 -2.02
N MET A 440 -18.43 18.91 -1.65
CA MET A 440 -19.83 18.85 -2.09
C MET A 440 -19.95 18.92 -3.60
N VAL A 441 -19.27 19.91 -4.21
CA VAL A 441 -19.24 20.08 -5.67
C VAL A 441 -18.60 18.86 -6.33
N LEU A 442 -17.47 18.40 -5.80
CA LEU A 442 -16.76 17.22 -6.30
C LEU A 442 -17.64 15.96 -6.32
N ASN A 443 -18.54 15.81 -5.35
CA ASN A 443 -19.45 14.68 -5.22
C ASN A 443 -20.86 14.95 -5.77
N LYS A 444 -21.12 16.13 -6.34
CA LYS A 444 -22.41 16.55 -6.94
C LYS A 444 -23.57 16.52 -5.94
N LEU A 445 -23.42 17.18 -4.80
CA LEU A 445 -24.36 17.16 -3.68
C LEU A 445 -24.81 18.54 -3.19
N GLU A 446 -24.54 19.59 -3.96
CA GLU A 446 -24.78 21.00 -3.62
C GLU A 446 -26.25 21.30 -3.28
N ARG A 447 -27.19 20.52 -3.83
CA ARG A 447 -28.63 20.69 -3.60
C ARG A 447 -29.17 19.94 -2.37
N LYS A 448 -28.38 19.04 -1.77
CA LYS A 448 -28.83 18.18 -0.67
C LYS A 448 -28.20 18.52 0.68
N ILE A 449 -27.23 19.44 0.70
CA ILE A 449 -26.47 19.80 1.89
C ILE A 449 -26.43 21.31 2.03
N GLU A 450 -26.72 21.79 3.24
CA GLU A 450 -26.48 23.17 3.65
C GLU A 450 -25.36 23.19 4.70
N VAL A 451 -24.33 24.02 4.48
CA VAL A 451 -23.12 24.04 5.31
C VAL A 451 -22.93 25.40 5.98
N PHE A 452 -22.76 25.37 7.29
CA PHE A 452 -22.56 26.52 8.16
C PHE A 452 -21.14 26.55 8.72
N ASN A 453 -20.66 27.75 9.04
CA ASN A 453 -19.41 27.96 9.76
C ASN A 453 -19.70 28.79 11.01
N MET A 454 -20.17 28.11 12.07
CA MET A 454 -20.62 28.74 13.31
C MET A 454 -20.18 27.91 14.52
N ASP A 455 -20.21 28.53 15.69
CA ASP A 455 -20.25 27.78 16.94
C ASP A 455 -21.43 26.79 16.93
N ALA A 456 -21.21 25.56 17.41
CA ALA A 456 -22.17 24.48 17.29
C ALA A 456 -23.46 24.76 18.09
N ARG A 457 -23.38 25.49 19.22
CA ARG A 457 -24.58 25.86 19.98
C ARG A 457 -25.42 26.87 19.20
N ARG A 458 -24.76 27.92 18.69
CA ARG A 458 -25.41 28.93 17.84
C ARG A 458 -26.03 28.33 16.58
N PHE A 459 -25.33 27.37 15.96
CA PHE A 459 -25.82 26.65 14.79
C PHE A 459 -27.14 25.91 15.09
N ILE A 460 -27.19 25.12 16.17
CA ILE A 460 -28.43 24.41 16.54
C ILE A 460 -29.55 25.41 16.85
N SER A 461 -29.29 26.48 17.60
CA SER A 461 -30.31 27.52 17.85
C SER A 461 -30.81 28.14 16.54
N ALA A 462 -29.94 28.39 15.57
CA ALA A 462 -30.30 28.99 14.28
C ALA A 462 -31.18 28.07 13.43
N ILE A 463 -30.87 26.78 13.32
CA ILE A 463 -31.67 25.85 12.52
C ILE A 463 -33.05 25.59 13.14
N TYR A 464 -33.16 25.53 14.47
CA TYR A 464 -34.46 25.33 15.13
C TYR A 464 -35.31 26.60 15.18
N SER A 465 -34.71 27.79 15.09
CA SER A 465 -35.45 29.06 15.04
C SER A 465 -35.95 29.42 13.63
N SER A 466 -35.44 28.77 12.58
CA SER A 466 -35.76 29.10 11.20
C SER A 466 -37.02 28.38 10.72
N GLN A 467 -37.99 29.15 10.20
CA GLN A 467 -39.27 28.61 9.69
C GLN A 467 -39.13 27.79 8.39
N HIS A 468 -37.95 27.80 7.76
CA HIS A 468 -37.68 27.12 6.48
C HIS A 468 -36.89 25.82 6.64
N VAL A 469 -36.76 25.30 7.87
CA VAL A 469 -35.93 24.14 8.15
C VAL A 469 -36.73 22.85 8.07
N HIS A 470 -36.13 21.86 7.42
CA HIS A 470 -36.65 20.50 7.44
C HIS A 470 -36.49 19.92 8.86
N PRO A 471 -37.52 19.33 9.48
CA PRO A 471 -37.42 18.79 10.83
C PRO A 471 -36.30 17.76 10.94
N VAL A 472 -35.27 18.08 11.73
CA VAL A 472 -34.10 17.21 11.90
C VAL A 472 -34.54 15.93 12.60
N THR A 473 -34.21 14.77 12.02
CA THR A 473 -34.53 13.45 12.58
C THR A 473 -33.33 12.75 13.17
N GLN A 474 -32.12 13.12 12.73
CA GLN A 474 -30.86 12.50 13.13
C GLN A 474 -29.84 13.60 13.43
N ILE A 475 -29.21 13.57 14.60
CA ILE A 475 -28.16 14.50 15.00
C ILE A 475 -26.89 13.71 15.28
N VAL A 476 -25.77 14.13 14.71
CA VAL A 476 -24.47 13.49 14.94
C VAL A 476 -23.48 14.48 15.51
N MET A 477 -22.87 14.10 16.63
CA MET A 477 -21.94 14.92 17.41
C MET A 477 -20.57 14.23 17.50
N ASN A 478 -19.82 14.23 16.39
CA ASN A 478 -18.51 13.57 16.30
C ASN A 478 -17.36 14.48 16.78
N LEU A 479 -17.41 14.91 18.04
CA LEU A 479 -16.33 15.64 18.73
C LEU A 479 -16.00 14.93 20.05
N PRO A 480 -15.33 13.75 20.03
CA PRO A 480 -15.43 12.81 21.15
C PRO A 480 -14.81 13.25 22.49
N ASN A 481 -14.00 14.31 22.50
CA ASN A 481 -13.52 14.87 23.76
C ASN A 481 -14.61 15.72 24.45
N ASP A 482 -15.39 16.49 23.67
CA ASP A 482 -16.20 17.60 24.21
C ASP A 482 -17.69 17.45 23.87
N ALA A 483 -18.09 16.52 22.99
CA ALA A 483 -19.44 16.45 22.42
C ALA A 483 -20.55 16.33 23.48
N ALA A 484 -20.30 15.65 24.60
CA ALA A 484 -21.28 15.56 25.69
C ALA A 484 -21.62 16.94 26.27
N GLU A 485 -20.66 17.86 26.34
CA GLU A 485 -20.88 19.21 26.87
C GLU A 485 -21.80 20.05 26.00
N PHE A 486 -21.91 19.73 24.70
CA PHE A 486 -22.79 20.41 23.75
C PHE A 486 -24.22 19.87 23.77
N LEU A 487 -24.53 18.84 24.57
CA LEU A 487 -25.90 18.33 24.71
C LEU A 487 -26.83 19.35 25.39
N ASP A 488 -26.26 20.29 26.14
CA ASP A 488 -26.94 21.40 26.79
C ASP A 488 -27.77 22.25 25.83
N VAL A 489 -27.37 22.34 24.55
CA VAL A 489 -28.08 23.12 23.52
C VAL A 489 -29.48 22.60 23.22
N PHE A 490 -29.75 21.32 23.50
CA PHE A 490 -31.07 20.73 23.25
C PHE A 490 -32.08 21.05 24.35
N ARG A 491 -31.62 21.61 25.47
CA ARG A 491 -32.50 21.98 26.58
C ARG A 491 -33.32 23.22 26.21
N GLY A 492 -34.64 23.06 26.17
CA GLY A 492 -35.58 24.14 25.81
C GLY A 492 -35.60 24.48 24.32
N ILE A 493 -35.02 23.65 23.45
CA ILE A 493 -34.88 23.93 22.01
C ILE A 493 -36.23 24.10 21.28
N LEU A 494 -37.33 23.57 21.83
CA LEU A 494 -38.68 23.67 21.26
C LEU A 494 -39.55 24.76 21.89
N ARG A 495 -39.07 25.52 22.89
CA ARG A 495 -39.88 26.58 23.53
C ARG A 495 -40.13 27.78 22.63
N SER A 496 -39.24 28.06 21.68
CA SER A 496 -39.23 29.32 20.91
C SER A 496 -39.97 29.26 19.57
N GLY A 497 -40.59 28.13 19.20
CA GLY A 497 -41.17 27.98 17.88
C GLY A 497 -42.09 26.77 17.71
N GLN A 498 -43.39 27.06 17.62
CA GLN A 498 -44.50 26.22 17.15
C GLN A 498 -45.10 25.15 18.07
N SER A 499 -46.44 25.14 17.97
CA SER A 499 -47.47 24.41 18.70
C SER A 499 -47.28 22.89 18.79
N GLU A 500 -48.03 22.31 19.73
CA GLU A 500 -48.30 20.91 20.12
C GLU A 500 -48.52 19.85 19.01
N LEU A 501 -48.11 20.10 17.76
CA LEU A 501 -48.12 19.13 16.67
C LEU A 501 -46.92 18.18 16.80
N HIS A 502 -47.22 16.92 17.16
CA HIS A 502 -46.39 15.71 17.01
C HIS A 502 -44.97 15.94 16.47
N CYS A 503 -44.10 16.50 17.30
CA CYS A 503 -42.70 16.71 16.95
C CYS A 503 -41.98 15.38 17.13
N VAL A 504 -41.53 14.76 16.04
CA VAL A 504 -40.65 13.59 16.11
C VAL A 504 -39.34 14.07 16.72
N MET A 505 -39.04 13.61 17.94
CA MET A 505 -37.79 13.93 18.59
C MET A 505 -36.62 13.33 17.81
N PRO A 506 -35.53 14.08 17.58
CA PRO A 506 -34.38 13.57 16.86
C PRO A 506 -33.69 12.46 17.65
N MET A 507 -33.17 11.47 16.93
CA MET A 507 -32.17 10.56 17.46
C MET A 507 -30.82 11.28 17.50
N ILE A 508 -30.17 11.29 18.65
CA ILE A 508 -28.85 11.89 18.87
C ILE A 508 -27.81 10.78 18.93
N HIS A 509 -26.76 10.91 18.11
CA HIS A 509 -25.57 10.08 18.12
C HIS A 509 -24.39 10.90 18.64
N VAL A 510 -24.06 10.74 19.92
CA VAL A 510 -22.99 11.49 20.59
C VAL A 510 -21.76 10.61 20.78
N TYR A 511 -20.60 11.10 20.34
CA TYR A 511 -19.35 10.38 20.48
C TYR A 511 -18.60 10.82 21.74
N GLY A 512 -17.91 9.88 22.37
CA GLY A 512 -17.14 10.13 23.59
C GLY A 512 -15.87 9.29 23.64
N PHE A 513 -14.88 9.77 24.37
CA PHE A 513 -13.80 8.90 24.85
C PHE A 513 -13.98 8.56 26.32
N SER A 514 -13.63 7.33 26.71
CA SER A 514 -13.51 6.96 28.12
C SER A 514 -12.29 6.07 28.37
N LYS A 515 -11.69 6.22 29.55
CA LYS A 515 -10.58 5.40 30.07
C LYS A 515 -10.99 4.57 31.31
N ALA A 516 -12.28 4.62 31.69
CA ALA A 516 -12.80 3.88 32.84
C ALA A 516 -12.77 2.38 32.59
N GLU A 517 -12.87 1.59 33.66
CA GLU A 517 -13.03 0.13 33.58
C GLU A 517 -14.33 -0.26 32.87
N ASP A 518 -15.39 0.51 33.10
CA ASP A 518 -16.66 0.47 32.36
C ASP A 518 -16.85 1.77 31.55
N PRO A 519 -16.33 1.81 30.31
CA PRO A 519 -16.42 2.96 29.43
C PRO A 519 -17.86 3.41 29.13
N GLU A 520 -18.79 2.46 29.00
CA GLU A 520 -20.20 2.71 28.70
C GLU A 520 -20.90 3.40 29.85
N HIS A 521 -20.72 2.90 31.07
CA HIS A 521 -21.31 3.50 32.26
C HIS A 521 -20.77 4.92 32.53
N ASP A 522 -19.45 5.12 32.42
CA ASP A 522 -18.82 6.44 32.53
C ASP A 522 -19.41 7.44 31.52
N PHE A 523 -19.54 7.02 30.25
CA PHE A 523 -20.04 7.92 29.22
C PHE A 523 -21.54 8.20 29.37
N HIS A 524 -22.34 7.20 29.78
CA HIS A 524 -23.76 7.41 30.13
C HIS A 524 -23.93 8.44 31.24
N GLY A 525 -23.11 8.34 32.31
CA GLY A 525 -23.12 9.30 33.41
C GLY A 525 -22.86 10.73 32.94
N ARG A 526 -21.87 10.93 32.05
CA ARG A 526 -21.59 12.26 31.47
C ARG A 526 -22.73 12.81 30.60
N ILE A 527 -23.42 11.95 29.84
CA ILE A 527 -24.61 12.34 29.07
C ILE A 527 -25.71 12.83 30.02
N ASN A 528 -26.00 12.08 31.07
CA ASN A 528 -27.03 12.42 32.05
C ASN A 528 -26.73 13.75 32.77
N VAL A 529 -25.46 13.97 33.15
CA VAL A 529 -25.01 15.23 33.75
C VAL A 529 -25.20 16.40 32.80
N ALA A 530 -24.82 16.25 31.53
CA ALA A 530 -24.93 17.34 30.54
C ALA A 530 -26.39 17.71 30.21
N LEU A 531 -27.28 16.72 30.20
CA LEU A 531 -28.71 16.91 29.96
C LEU A 531 -29.48 17.39 31.21
N GLY A 532 -28.95 17.08 32.40
CA GLY A 532 -29.59 17.35 33.69
C GLY A 532 -30.74 16.39 34.03
N GLU A 533 -30.86 15.27 33.33
CA GLU A 533 -31.86 14.21 33.54
C GLU A 533 -31.28 12.85 33.10
N ASN A 534 -31.81 11.75 33.62
CA ASN A 534 -31.41 10.41 33.22
C ASN A 534 -32.10 10.01 31.91
N VAL A 535 -31.32 9.55 30.93
CA VAL A 535 -31.85 8.97 29.69
C VAL A 535 -31.90 7.45 29.84
N ASP A 536 -33.12 6.89 29.86
CA ASP A 536 -33.33 5.47 30.16
C ASP A 536 -32.85 4.52 29.04
N ILE A 537 -33.13 4.84 27.77
CA ILE A 537 -32.83 3.96 26.63
C ILE A 537 -31.70 4.57 25.82
N VAL A 538 -30.47 4.11 26.07
CA VAL A 538 -29.27 4.53 25.35
C VAL A 538 -28.57 3.32 24.76
N GLU A 539 -28.44 3.28 23.43
CA GLU A 539 -27.64 2.28 22.74
C GLU A 539 -26.17 2.69 22.74
N MET A 540 -25.32 1.86 23.34
CA MET A 540 -23.88 2.10 23.43
C MET A 540 -23.13 1.24 22.40
N HIS A 541 -22.30 1.89 21.60
CA HIS A 541 -21.46 1.23 20.60
C HIS A 541 -19.98 1.58 20.78
N ARG A 542 -19.14 0.58 21.06
CA ARG A 542 -17.67 0.74 21.06
C ARG A 542 -17.15 0.84 19.63
N VAL A 543 -16.80 2.06 19.22
CA VAL A 543 -16.33 2.38 17.87
C VAL A 543 -14.93 1.82 17.62
N ARG A 544 -13.98 2.10 18.52
CA ARG A 544 -12.60 1.63 18.44
C ARG A 544 -11.81 1.87 19.72
N LEU A 545 -10.72 1.12 19.88
CA LEU A 545 -9.68 1.44 20.84
C LEU A 545 -8.80 2.58 20.29
N VAL A 546 -8.57 3.61 21.10
CA VAL A 546 -7.80 4.81 20.74
C VAL A 546 -6.36 4.72 21.24
N ALA A 547 -6.20 4.19 22.44
CA ALA A 547 -4.95 3.91 23.12
C ALA A 547 -5.21 2.77 24.13
N PRO A 548 -4.20 2.13 24.72
CA PRO A 548 -4.41 1.13 25.78
C PRO A 548 -5.39 1.66 26.84
N GLY A 549 -6.48 0.92 27.07
CA GLY A 549 -7.55 1.28 28.01
C GLY A 549 -8.46 2.45 27.60
N LYS A 550 -8.18 3.18 26.51
CA LYS A 550 -9.01 4.32 26.05
C LYS A 550 -9.92 3.91 24.89
N TRP A 551 -11.23 3.85 25.13
CA TRP A 551 -12.25 3.57 24.12
C TRP A 551 -12.84 4.84 23.52
N MET A 552 -13.19 4.77 22.24
CA MET A 552 -14.13 5.68 21.59
C MET A 552 -15.49 4.99 21.53
N ILE A 553 -16.53 5.66 21.99
CA ILE A 553 -17.89 5.15 22.11
C ILE A 553 -18.83 6.09 21.36
N CYS A 554 -19.88 5.54 20.77
CA CYS A 554 -21.03 6.27 20.25
C CYS A 554 -22.25 5.87 21.09
N ALA A 555 -22.87 6.85 21.75
CA ALA A 555 -24.13 6.67 22.45
C ALA A 555 -25.26 7.19 21.56
N SER A 556 -26.30 6.38 21.36
CA SER A 556 -27.45 6.72 20.52
C SER A 556 -28.74 6.70 21.34
N PHE A 557 -29.47 7.82 21.36
CA PHE A 557 -30.72 7.93 22.09
C PHE A 557 -31.64 8.98 21.48
N THR A 558 -32.95 8.80 21.62
CA THR A 558 -33.94 9.80 21.23
C THR A 558 -33.93 10.95 22.24
N LEU A 559 -33.87 12.20 21.77
CA LEU A 559 -33.94 13.38 22.64
C LEU A 559 -35.22 13.32 23.50
N PRO A 560 -35.11 13.31 24.85
CA PRO A 560 -36.29 13.33 25.70
C PRO A 560 -37.12 14.60 25.52
N PHE A 561 -38.45 14.43 25.42
CA PHE A 561 -39.37 15.54 25.26
C PHE A 561 -39.29 16.53 26.43
N SER A 562 -39.16 16.03 27.66
CA SER A 562 -38.98 16.82 28.89
C SER A 562 -37.83 17.83 28.77
N ILE A 563 -36.69 17.40 28.23
CA ILE A 563 -35.51 18.24 28.02
C ILE A 563 -35.78 19.28 26.93
N ALA A 564 -36.36 18.86 25.81
CA ALA A 564 -36.63 19.75 24.68
C ALA A 564 -37.55 20.94 25.02
N ILE A 565 -38.42 20.80 26.03
CA ILE A 565 -39.31 21.85 26.53
C ILE A 565 -38.90 22.43 27.89
N ALA A 566 -37.75 22.04 28.44
CA ALA A 566 -37.27 22.54 29.73
C ALA A 566 -36.84 24.01 29.67
N GLU A 567 -36.62 24.63 30.83
CA GLU A 567 -36.01 25.96 30.89
C GLU A 567 -34.57 25.91 30.36
N PRO A 568 -34.20 26.78 29.39
CA PRO A 568 -32.83 26.85 28.90
C PRO A 568 -31.86 27.17 30.03
N ASN A 569 -30.66 26.59 29.99
CA ASN A 569 -29.60 26.89 30.96
C ASN A 569 -28.96 28.28 30.74
N TYR A 570 -29.33 28.98 29.66
CA TYR A 570 -28.77 30.27 29.28
C TYR A 570 -29.74 31.39 29.66
N ILE A 571 -29.29 32.32 30.51
CA ILE A 571 -29.94 33.63 30.66
C ILE A 571 -29.87 34.28 29.28
N SER A 572 -31.03 34.58 28.69
CA SER A 572 -31.13 35.37 27.48
C SER A 572 -30.42 36.71 27.71
N CYS A 573 -29.26 36.91 27.09
CA CYS A 573 -28.63 38.23 26.99
C CYS A 573 -29.34 39.09 25.95
#